data_AF-A0A1Y6D480-F1
#
_entry.id   AF-A0A1Y6D480-F1
#
_cell.length_a   1.000
_cell.length_b   1.000
_cell.length_c   1.000
_cell.angle_alpha   90.00
_cell.angle_beta   90.00
_cell.angle_gamma   90.00
#
_symmetry.space_group_name_H-M   'P 1'
#
loop_
_entity.id
_entity.type
_entity.pdbx_description
1 polymer ?
#
loop_
_entity_poly.entity_id
_entity_poly.type
_entity_poly.pdbx_seq_one_letter_code
_entity_poly.pdbx_strand_id
1 'polypeptide(L)'
;MDKETLLEINGHDWKILRCELSRSAEANPLFAADDRDPDDILEEQMRLMEAEFEALAEDPDKPLAGTDPPVHVALDTEYQHNAEGDRLDVLSYQFFLVSLWGIMAGIVYPKRSGKHGRLKFESFVGIIIGEARRRKVVRMWPKMVMVYAHFLRADLPNFGDFESFSDQLDCIQGTLASVGGDLVVHSDYDADVGPRPNGRMVLRDRQRRLRLTQVRFIDTLLLTPGRAGLAVTGEMIGLPKLELPESYDKSEMRKFLREQPEAFEAYALRDAEIAVMYGLKMQRFVRDELGMRRLPPTLGALAARLCRQLLDVDDGGFERAFGIERGHRKTYWNERQGRKIVMNATGPTAFRERHENFVTKCYHGGRNESFALGPTAISDWHDFDLKSAYTASMVDILTPDYAAAYDSKDPLAFVGHVCGFAWVDFEFPEGVRFPCLPVRVEDRGLYFPRRGRTYCTAPELALALDLGCAIDIQIGLIVPWAPDGARVFEPFVRRVRERRLHFKALGQLLEEKLWKEIGNSAYGKTAQGLREKSVFDARTRKGKMLPPSPLTNPYFAAHITGLVRAVVSEIMARIPPHRTVVSVTTDGFLTDADLDELDLTGPMAVRFQALLDRVDGAAAGGADHA
;
A
#
# COMPACT_ATOMS: atom_id res chain seq x y z
N MET A 1 -6.06 19.18 36.05
CA MET A 1 -7.06 19.82 35.16
C MET A 1 -8.06 18.74 34.80
N ASP A 2 -9.31 18.93 35.22
CA ASP A 2 -10.38 17.93 35.35
C ASP A 2 -10.31 16.74 34.39
N LYS A 3 -9.98 15.57 34.98
CA LYS A 3 -10.46 14.28 34.50
C LYS A 3 -11.92 14.17 34.95
N GLU A 4 -12.78 13.63 34.08
CA GLU A 4 -14.20 13.31 34.36
C GLU A 4 -15.18 14.49 34.33
N THR A 5 -15.39 15.09 33.16
CA THR A 5 -16.64 15.83 32.91
C THR A 5 -17.35 15.21 31.72
N LEU A 6 -18.54 14.66 31.96
CA LEU A 6 -19.48 14.32 30.90
C LEU A 6 -20.02 15.63 30.33
N LEU A 7 -19.80 15.88 29.05
CA LEU A 7 -20.30 17.07 28.35
C LEU A 7 -21.42 16.63 27.42
N GLU A 8 -22.61 17.19 27.60
CA GLU A 8 -23.68 17.02 26.61
C GLU A 8 -23.48 18.02 25.47
N ILE A 9 -23.19 17.52 24.26
CA ILE A 9 -22.97 18.35 23.07
C ILE A 9 -23.69 17.70 21.89
N ASN A 10 -24.54 18.48 21.21
CA ASN A 10 -25.38 18.05 20.08
C ASN A 10 -26.26 16.81 20.38
N GLY A 11 -26.70 16.65 21.64
CA GLY A 11 -27.53 15.50 22.03
C GLY A 11 -26.76 14.18 22.18
N HIS A 12 -25.43 14.25 22.34
CA HIS A 12 -24.55 13.12 22.63
C HIS A 12 -23.78 13.38 23.92
N ASP A 13 -23.42 12.30 24.63
CA ASP A 13 -22.63 12.40 25.85
C ASP A 13 -21.16 12.20 25.54
N TRP A 14 -20.35 13.24 25.77
CA TRP A 14 -18.92 13.25 25.52
C TRP A 14 -18.17 13.07 26.82
N LYS A 15 -17.22 12.13 26.87
CA LYS A 15 -16.33 11.95 28.02
C LYS A 15 -14.88 12.10 27.57
N ILE A 16 -14.20 13.10 28.12
CA ILE A 16 -12.75 13.28 27.91
C ILE A 16 -12.00 12.43 28.93
N LEU A 17 -11.29 11.42 28.43
CA LEU A 17 -10.60 10.41 29.24
C LEU A 17 -9.13 10.76 29.46
N ARG A 18 -8.50 11.42 28.47
CA ARG A 18 -7.10 11.82 28.51
C ARG A 18 -6.94 13.24 27.98
N CYS A 19 -6.16 14.06 28.67
CA CYS A 19 -5.78 15.39 28.23
C CYS A 19 -4.44 15.76 28.85
N GLU A 20 -3.40 15.79 28.03
CA GLU A 20 -2.02 16.04 28.44
C GLU A 20 -1.42 17.12 27.55
N LEU A 21 -0.84 18.15 28.16
CA LEU A 21 -0.08 19.16 27.43
C LEU A 21 1.35 18.68 27.26
N SER A 22 1.90 18.84 26.06
CA SER A 22 3.28 18.50 25.75
C SER A 22 4.23 19.39 26.54
N ARG A 23 5.14 18.78 27.30
CA ARG A 23 6.16 19.47 28.10
C ARG A 23 7.60 19.15 27.67
N SER A 24 7.78 18.12 26.83
CA SER A 24 9.07 17.68 26.30
C SER A 24 8.85 16.78 25.06
N ALA A 25 9.93 16.51 24.32
CA ALA A 25 9.92 15.64 23.15
C ALA A 25 9.68 14.15 23.46
N GLU A 26 10.02 13.70 24.66
CA GLU A 26 9.75 12.32 25.10
C GLU A 26 8.25 12.06 25.31
N ALA A 27 7.46 13.10 25.63
CA ALA A 27 6.03 12.97 25.89
C ALA A 27 5.15 13.08 24.64
N ASN A 28 5.69 13.53 23.50
CA ASN A 28 4.92 13.76 22.28
C ASN A 28 5.75 13.41 21.02
N PRO A 29 5.33 12.41 20.22
CA PRO A 29 6.06 12.00 19.02
C PRO A 29 6.16 13.09 17.94
N LEU A 30 5.30 14.10 17.98
CA LEU A 30 5.36 15.24 17.06
C LEU A 30 6.38 16.30 17.49
N PHE A 31 6.72 16.40 18.77
CA PHE A 31 7.73 17.35 19.26
C PHE A 31 9.14 16.96 18.81
N ALA A 32 9.47 15.66 18.84
CA ALA A 32 10.77 15.15 18.40
C ALA A 32 10.97 15.24 16.87
N ALA A 33 9.91 15.56 16.12
CA ALA A 33 9.88 15.61 14.67
C ALA A 33 9.95 17.04 14.10
N ASP A 34 9.89 18.06 14.96
CA ASP A 34 10.05 19.46 14.61
C ASP A 34 11.50 19.87 14.96
N ASP A 35 12.32 20.13 13.95
CA ASP A 35 13.74 20.45 14.05
C ASP A 35 14.01 21.95 14.27
N ARG A 36 12.95 22.75 14.35
CA ARG A 36 13.00 24.20 14.54
C ARG A 36 13.26 24.55 16.00
N ASP A 37 13.94 25.68 16.22
CA ASP A 37 14.19 26.20 17.56
C ASP A 37 12.85 26.45 18.29
N PRO A 38 12.70 26.05 19.56
CA PRO A 38 11.51 26.36 20.36
C PRO A 38 11.11 27.85 20.33
N ASP A 39 12.08 28.76 20.23
CA ASP A 39 11.84 30.20 20.14
C ASP A 39 11.30 30.59 18.75
N ASP A 40 11.83 30.02 17.65
CA ASP A 40 11.30 30.23 16.30
C ASP A 40 9.84 29.76 16.17
N ILE A 41 9.54 28.62 16.80
CA ILE A 41 8.18 28.08 16.87
C ILE A 41 7.27 29.06 17.63
N LEU A 42 7.75 29.66 18.71
CA LEU A 42 6.99 30.62 19.50
C LEU A 42 6.75 31.93 18.74
N GLU A 43 7.75 32.46 18.02
CA GLU A 43 7.63 33.67 17.20
C GLU A 43 6.66 33.49 16.04
N GLU A 44 6.76 32.39 15.28
CA GLU A 44 5.81 32.11 14.20
C GLU A 44 4.38 32.01 14.76
N GLN A 45 4.22 31.45 15.96
CA GLN A 45 2.93 31.33 16.62
C GLN A 45 2.36 32.67 17.08
N MET A 46 3.17 33.56 17.65
CA MET A 46 2.71 34.91 18.01
C MET A 46 2.19 35.64 16.77
N ARG A 47 2.94 35.56 15.67
CA ARG A 47 2.53 36.14 14.37
C ARG A 47 1.23 35.54 13.84
N LEU A 48 1.05 34.22 13.92
CA LEU A 48 -0.18 33.55 13.47
C LEU A 48 -1.38 33.86 14.39
N MET A 49 -1.14 34.01 15.69
CA MET A 49 -2.17 34.37 16.67
C MET A 49 -2.64 35.81 16.49
N GLU A 50 -1.73 36.75 16.23
CA GLU A 50 -2.04 38.13 15.86
C GLU A 50 -2.87 38.16 14.56
N ALA A 51 -2.44 37.43 13.53
CA ALA A 51 -3.19 37.35 12.27
C ALA A 51 -4.59 36.73 12.45
N GLU A 52 -4.73 35.71 13.32
CA GLU A 52 -6.05 35.16 13.66
C GLU A 52 -6.90 36.19 14.42
N PHE A 53 -6.32 36.96 15.34
CA PHE A 53 -7.04 38.01 16.08
C PHE A 53 -7.52 39.14 15.18
N GLU A 54 -6.67 39.61 14.26
CA GLU A 54 -7.04 40.59 13.24
C GLU A 54 -8.16 40.07 12.33
N ALA A 55 -8.03 38.83 11.83
CA ALA A 55 -9.06 38.19 11.03
C ALA A 55 -10.36 37.98 11.82
N LEU A 56 -10.27 37.78 13.15
CA LEU A 56 -11.44 37.70 14.01
C LEU A 56 -12.20 39.05 14.09
N ALA A 57 -11.53 40.18 13.86
CA ALA A 57 -12.12 41.51 13.95
C ALA A 57 -12.78 42.03 12.65
N GLU A 58 -12.48 41.46 11.48
CA GLU A 58 -13.00 41.94 10.17
C GLU A 58 -14.51 41.68 9.96
N ASP A 59 -14.91 40.41 9.90
CA ASP A 59 -16.27 39.97 9.54
C ASP A 59 -16.60 38.62 10.21
N PRO A 60 -17.65 38.53 11.05
CA PRO A 60 -18.03 37.31 11.75
C PRO A 60 -18.63 36.22 10.85
N ASP A 61 -19.20 36.57 9.69
CA ASP A 61 -19.83 35.63 8.77
C ASP A 61 -18.84 35.10 7.72
N LYS A 62 -17.69 35.75 7.58
CA LYS A 62 -16.60 35.29 6.71
C LYS A 62 -15.92 34.04 7.29
N PRO A 63 -15.81 32.95 6.53
CA PRO A 63 -15.12 31.74 6.97
C PRO A 63 -13.61 31.99 7.15
N LEU A 64 -13.07 31.57 8.28
CA LEU A 64 -11.64 31.69 8.57
C LEU A 64 -10.88 30.40 8.28
N ALA A 65 -9.81 30.48 7.49
CA ALA A 65 -8.91 29.35 7.29
C ALA A 65 -8.17 29.00 8.59
N GLY A 66 -8.02 27.71 8.88
CA GLY A 66 -7.14 27.26 9.95
C GLY A 66 -5.67 27.64 9.68
N THR A 67 -4.98 28.05 10.73
CA THR A 67 -3.58 28.50 10.75
C THR A 67 -2.66 27.60 11.56
N ASP A 68 -3.19 26.82 12.52
CA ASP A 68 -2.37 25.91 13.34
C ASP A 68 -1.76 24.79 12.47
N PRO A 69 -0.62 24.19 12.87
CA PRO A 69 -0.07 23.02 12.23
C PRO A 69 -1.07 21.86 12.12
N PRO A 70 -0.81 20.88 11.24
CA PRO A 70 -1.68 19.72 11.10
C PRO A 70 -1.86 19.00 12.44
N VAL A 71 -3.09 18.58 12.74
CA VAL A 71 -3.39 17.72 13.89
C VAL A 71 -3.71 16.31 13.42
N HIS A 72 -3.42 15.33 14.27
CA HIS A 72 -3.55 13.91 13.97
C HIS A 72 -4.63 13.33 14.86
N VAL A 73 -5.68 12.77 14.27
CA VAL A 73 -6.85 12.25 15.01
C VAL A 73 -7.10 10.83 14.55
N ALA A 74 -6.96 9.86 15.44
CA ALA A 74 -7.53 8.54 15.18
C ALA A 74 -9.02 8.51 15.53
N LEU A 75 -9.74 7.65 14.80
CA LEU A 75 -11.11 7.28 15.11
C LEU A 75 -11.24 5.76 15.16
N ASP A 76 -12.16 5.32 16.00
CA ASP A 76 -12.63 3.94 16.09
C ASP A 76 -14.11 3.97 16.47
N THR A 77 -14.83 2.89 16.22
CA THR A 77 -16.24 2.77 16.58
C THR A 77 -16.58 1.39 17.13
N GLU A 78 -17.29 1.38 18.26
CA GLU A 78 -17.83 0.16 18.83
C GLU A 78 -19.33 0.06 18.56
N TYR A 79 -19.78 -1.10 18.09
CA TYR A 79 -21.15 -1.34 17.70
C TYR A 79 -21.59 -2.77 18.03
N GLN A 80 -22.90 -2.97 18.10
CA GLN A 80 -23.49 -4.30 18.30
C GLN A 80 -24.59 -4.54 17.27
N HIS A 81 -24.66 -5.76 16.72
CA HIS A 81 -25.77 -6.17 15.87
C HIS A 81 -27.07 -6.27 16.68
N ASN A 82 -28.12 -5.67 16.14
CA ASN A 82 -29.47 -5.72 16.68
C ASN A 82 -30.33 -6.60 15.77
N ALA A 83 -30.66 -7.79 16.27
CA ALA A 83 -31.40 -8.81 15.54
C ALA A 83 -32.84 -8.39 15.18
N GLU A 84 -33.51 -7.60 16.02
CA GLU A 84 -34.91 -7.20 15.79
C GLU A 84 -35.07 -6.25 14.60
N GLY A 85 -34.03 -5.47 14.28
CA GLY A 85 -34.04 -4.49 13.20
C GLY A 85 -33.01 -4.76 12.10
N ASP A 86 -32.35 -5.92 12.14
CA ASP A 86 -31.20 -6.31 11.30
C ASP A 86 -30.25 -5.14 11.00
N ARG A 87 -29.75 -4.50 12.07
CA ARG A 87 -28.95 -3.28 11.96
C ARG A 87 -27.82 -3.24 12.98
N LEU A 88 -26.79 -2.45 12.68
CA LEU A 88 -25.71 -2.14 13.63
C LEU A 88 -26.09 -0.92 14.47
N ASP A 89 -26.22 -1.13 15.77
CA ASP A 89 -26.38 -0.06 16.74
C ASP A 89 -24.99 0.38 17.22
N VAL A 90 -24.61 1.62 16.91
CA VAL A 90 -23.35 2.22 17.37
C VAL A 90 -23.46 2.52 18.86
N LEU A 91 -22.55 1.95 19.65
CA LEU A 91 -22.49 2.12 21.10
C LEU A 91 -21.61 3.31 21.49
N SER A 92 -20.52 3.52 20.75
CA SER A 92 -19.62 4.65 21.00
C SER A 92 -18.71 4.98 19.81
N TYR A 93 -18.25 6.23 19.79
CA TYR A 93 -17.18 6.73 18.92
C TYR A 93 -15.99 7.12 19.79
N GLN A 94 -14.81 6.63 19.48
CA GLN A 94 -13.58 6.93 20.21
C GLN A 94 -12.69 7.82 19.35
N PHE A 95 -11.96 8.73 19.99
CA PHE A 95 -10.93 9.50 19.33
C PHE A 95 -9.65 9.58 20.15
N PHE A 96 -8.54 9.65 19.42
CA PHE A 96 -7.24 9.95 19.98
C PHE A 96 -6.57 11.04 19.15
N LEU A 97 -6.50 12.25 19.70
CA LEU A 97 -5.89 13.42 19.07
C LEU A 97 -4.46 13.61 19.57
N VAL A 98 -3.53 13.77 18.64
CA VAL A 98 -2.14 14.16 18.85
C VAL A 98 -1.88 15.43 18.06
N SER A 99 -1.38 16.46 18.74
CA SER A 99 -0.93 17.72 18.13
C SER A 99 0.50 18.01 18.60
N LEU A 100 1.11 19.10 18.13
CA LEU A 100 2.39 19.56 18.69
C LEU A 100 2.27 19.91 20.19
N TRP A 101 1.12 20.41 20.62
CA TRP A 101 0.94 21.00 21.95
C TRP A 101 0.39 20.04 22.99
N GLY A 102 -0.09 18.87 22.59
CA GLY A 102 -0.57 17.89 23.54
C GLY A 102 -1.30 16.71 22.91
N ILE A 103 -1.86 15.91 23.79
CA ILE A 103 -2.68 14.75 23.48
C ILE A 103 -4.04 14.94 24.14
N MET A 104 -5.11 14.62 23.42
CA MET A 104 -6.45 14.55 23.95
C MET A 104 -7.17 13.32 23.42
N ALA A 105 -7.78 12.55 24.31
CA ALA A 105 -8.51 11.35 23.92
C ALA A 105 -9.82 11.26 24.68
N GLY A 106 -10.83 10.68 24.04
CA GLY A 106 -12.16 10.62 24.60
C GLY A 106 -13.09 9.72 23.84
N ILE A 107 -14.29 9.58 24.40
CA ILE A 107 -15.34 8.73 23.89
C ILE A 107 -16.65 9.51 23.82
N VAL A 108 -17.47 9.17 22.82
CA VAL A 108 -18.78 9.79 22.58
C VAL A 108 -19.83 8.70 22.56
N TYR A 109 -20.83 8.84 23.42
CA TYR A 109 -21.96 7.91 23.53
C TYR A 109 -23.19 8.46 22.80
N PRO A 110 -23.72 7.74 21.79
CA PRO A 110 -24.97 8.10 21.15
C PRO A 110 -26.16 7.92 22.08
N LYS A 111 -27.00 8.96 22.24
CA LYS A 111 -28.22 8.87 23.06
C LYS A 111 -29.35 8.09 22.40
N ARG A 112 -29.30 7.89 21.09
CA ARG A 112 -30.31 7.16 20.30
C ARG A 112 -29.64 6.05 19.51
N SER A 113 -30.30 4.90 19.43
CA SER A 113 -29.89 3.79 18.57
C SER A 113 -30.37 3.98 17.12
N GLY A 114 -29.78 3.21 16.18
CA GLY A 114 -30.11 3.28 14.76
C GLY A 114 -29.56 4.52 14.02
N LYS A 115 -29.93 4.66 12.74
CA LYS A 115 -29.34 5.66 11.83
C LYS A 115 -29.51 7.11 12.29
N HIS A 116 -30.66 7.46 12.86
CA HIS A 116 -30.94 8.83 13.33
C HIS A 116 -30.18 9.24 14.60
N GLY A 117 -29.58 8.28 15.30
CA GLY A 117 -28.70 8.54 16.44
C GLY A 117 -27.22 8.61 16.09
N ARG A 118 -26.85 8.42 14.81
CA ARG A 118 -25.46 8.50 14.37
C ARG A 118 -24.96 9.93 14.39
N LEU A 119 -23.73 10.10 14.86
CA LEU A 119 -23.07 11.41 14.87
C LEU A 119 -22.67 11.79 13.44
N LYS A 120 -22.72 13.07 13.11
CA LYS A 120 -22.13 13.60 11.86
C LYS A 120 -20.62 13.74 12.02
N PHE A 121 -19.85 13.32 11.02
CA PHE A 121 -18.40 13.40 11.02
C PHE A 121 -17.91 14.85 11.16
N GLU A 122 -18.55 15.79 10.47
CA GLU A 122 -18.24 17.22 10.61
C GLU A 122 -18.36 17.70 12.08
N SER A 123 -19.44 17.30 12.75
CA SER A 123 -19.71 17.66 14.15
C SER A 123 -18.71 17.01 15.07
N PHE A 124 -18.37 15.75 14.82
CA PHE A 124 -17.37 15.01 15.59
C PHE A 124 -16.01 15.73 15.56
N VAL A 125 -15.50 16.05 14.38
CA VAL A 125 -14.21 16.75 14.23
C VAL A 125 -14.26 18.16 14.79
N GLY A 126 -15.32 18.92 14.52
CA GLY A 126 -15.49 20.29 15.01
C GLY A 126 -15.50 20.38 16.55
N ILE A 127 -16.19 19.45 17.21
CA ILE A 127 -16.24 19.38 18.68
C ILE A 127 -14.87 19.00 19.26
N ILE A 128 -14.20 18.00 18.69
CA ILE A 128 -12.85 17.60 19.11
C ILE A 128 -11.88 18.78 19.04
N ILE A 129 -11.84 19.50 17.92
CA ILE A 129 -10.96 20.67 17.76
C ILE A 129 -11.33 21.79 18.74
N GLY A 130 -12.63 22.08 18.88
CA GLY A 130 -13.11 23.11 19.79
C GLY A 130 -12.74 22.84 21.24
N GLU A 131 -12.85 21.59 21.67
CA GLU A 131 -12.48 21.17 23.03
C GLU A 131 -10.95 21.12 23.22
N ALA A 132 -10.20 20.66 22.21
CA ALA A 132 -8.74 20.70 22.23
C ALA A 132 -8.20 22.13 22.35
N ARG A 133 -8.82 23.10 21.68
CA ARG A 133 -8.49 24.53 21.82
C ARG A 133 -8.74 25.05 23.23
N ARG A 134 -9.92 24.77 23.79
CA ARG A 134 -10.26 25.17 25.16
C ARG A 134 -9.26 24.65 26.18
N ARG A 135 -8.78 23.42 25.97
CA ARG A 135 -7.81 22.74 26.83
C ARG A 135 -6.35 23.05 26.48
N LYS A 136 -6.10 23.91 25.47
CA LYS A 136 -4.77 24.30 24.98
C LYS A 136 -3.94 23.15 24.37
N VAL A 137 -4.57 22.01 24.08
CA VAL A 137 -3.97 20.91 23.30
C VAL A 137 -3.84 21.32 21.84
N VAL A 138 -4.65 22.26 21.38
CA VAL A 138 -4.51 22.94 20.10
C VAL A 138 -4.51 24.43 20.40
N ARG A 139 -3.69 25.25 19.73
CA ARG A 139 -3.62 26.69 20.06
C ARG A 139 -4.57 27.48 19.17
N MET A 140 -4.50 27.24 17.87
CA MET A 140 -5.30 27.91 16.85
C MET A 140 -6.17 26.91 16.10
N TRP A 141 -7.06 27.36 15.22
CA TRP A 141 -7.79 26.40 14.39
C TRP A 141 -6.82 25.71 13.40
N PRO A 142 -6.80 24.37 13.28
CA PRO A 142 -5.80 23.69 12.46
C PRO A 142 -6.09 23.81 10.97
N LYS A 143 -5.03 24.03 10.19
CA LYS A 143 -5.11 24.07 8.71
C LYS A 143 -5.50 22.71 8.12
N MET A 144 -5.11 21.62 8.79
CA MET A 144 -5.35 20.25 8.36
C MET A 144 -5.63 19.33 9.54
N VAL A 145 -6.56 18.39 9.35
CA VAL A 145 -6.80 17.25 10.23
C VAL A 145 -6.47 15.98 9.46
N MET A 146 -5.48 15.24 9.95
CA MET A 146 -5.10 13.94 9.45
C MET A 146 -5.85 12.88 10.26
N VAL A 147 -6.71 12.13 9.60
CA VAL A 147 -7.66 11.22 10.21
C VAL A 147 -7.19 9.78 10.00
N TYR A 148 -6.94 9.06 11.08
CA TYR A 148 -6.39 7.70 11.07
C TYR A 148 -7.45 6.71 11.51
N ALA A 149 -7.50 5.55 10.86
CA ALA A 149 -8.09 4.35 11.42
C ALA A 149 -7.33 3.14 10.90
N HIS A 150 -7.60 1.98 11.47
CA HIS A 150 -7.05 0.72 10.98
C HIS A 150 -8.19 -0.09 10.40
N PHE A 151 -8.38 0.01 9.08
CA PHE A 151 -9.57 -0.40 8.32
C PHE A 151 -10.73 0.60 8.34
N LEU A 152 -10.53 1.77 7.72
CA LEU A 152 -11.51 2.88 7.65
C LEU A 152 -12.91 2.48 7.15
N ARG A 153 -13.02 1.41 6.36
CA ARG A 153 -14.31 0.91 5.87
C ARG A 153 -15.21 0.36 6.98
N ALA A 154 -14.66 -0.04 8.13
CA ALA A 154 -15.46 -0.44 9.29
C ALA A 154 -16.10 0.78 9.98
N ASP A 155 -15.37 1.89 10.09
CA ASP A 155 -15.77 3.00 10.95
C ASP A 155 -16.51 4.14 10.23
N LEU A 156 -16.04 4.56 9.06
CA LEU A 156 -16.63 5.72 8.38
C LEU A 156 -18.13 5.56 8.05
N PRO A 157 -18.61 4.37 7.63
CA PRO A 157 -20.04 4.16 7.39
C PRO A 157 -20.93 4.29 8.63
N ASN A 158 -20.35 4.42 9.83
CA ASN A 158 -21.10 4.61 11.07
C ASN A 158 -21.48 6.08 11.32
N PHE A 159 -20.91 7.05 10.59
CA PHE A 159 -21.33 8.45 10.67
C PHE A 159 -22.61 8.74 9.85
N GLY A 160 -23.44 9.66 10.34
CA GLY A 160 -24.75 9.98 9.77
C GLY A 160 -24.70 10.73 8.43
N ASP A 161 -23.58 11.41 8.15
CA ASP A 161 -23.30 12.20 6.94
C ASP A 161 -22.33 11.50 5.98
N PHE A 162 -21.97 10.22 6.22
CA PHE A 162 -21.00 9.49 5.39
C PHE A 162 -21.34 9.53 3.89
N GLU A 163 -22.62 9.40 3.53
CA GLU A 163 -23.04 9.43 2.13
C GLU A 163 -22.69 10.75 1.42
N SER A 164 -22.57 11.86 2.16
CA SER A 164 -22.28 13.19 1.60
C SER A 164 -20.83 13.34 1.12
N PHE A 165 -19.90 12.51 1.61
CA PHE A 165 -18.48 12.60 1.25
C PHE A 165 -17.86 11.27 0.81
N SER A 166 -18.64 10.18 0.84
CA SER A 166 -18.21 8.83 0.44
C SER A 166 -17.66 8.77 -0.99
N ASP A 167 -18.18 9.60 -1.90
CA ASP A 167 -17.80 9.72 -3.30
C ASP A 167 -16.53 10.55 -3.54
N GLN A 168 -15.92 11.07 -2.48
CA GLN A 168 -14.64 11.76 -2.56
C GLN A 168 -13.49 10.89 -2.03
N LEU A 169 -13.82 9.83 -1.31
CA LEU A 169 -12.88 8.82 -0.87
C LEU A 169 -12.53 7.87 -2.03
N ASP A 170 -11.35 7.28 -1.95
CA ASP A 170 -10.89 6.28 -2.89
C ASP A 170 -11.04 4.90 -2.28
N CYS A 171 -11.69 3.99 -3.00
CA CYS A 171 -11.73 2.59 -2.61
C CYS A 171 -10.44 1.90 -3.07
N ILE A 172 -9.59 1.54 -2.12
CA ILE A 172 -8.29 0.95 -2.38
C ILE A 172 -8.25 -0.42 -1.74
N GLN A 173 -8.11 -1.45 -2.56
CA GLN A 173 -7.91 -2.84 -2.09
C GLN A 173 -8.96 -3.33 -1.07
N GLY A 174 -10.21 -2.84 -1.20
CA GLY A 174 -11.34 -3.24 -0.36
C GLY A 174 -11.60 -2.33 0.85
N THR A 175 -10.82 -1.28 1.06
CA THR A 175 -11.04 -0.27 2.11
C THR A 175 -11.11 1.15 1.51
N LEU A 176 -11.19 2.20 2.35
CA LEU A 176 -11.34 3.61 1.98
C LEU A 176 -10.12 4.43 2.42
N ALA A 177 -9.63 5.35 1.58
CA ALA A 177 -8.59 6.33 1.94
C ALA A 177 -8.64 7.57 1.02
N SER A 178 -7.92 8.66 1.35
CA SER A 178 -7.81 9.83 0.46
C SER A 178 -6.60 9.72 -0.49
N VAL A 179 -6.83 9.68 -1.82
CA VAL A 179 -5.80 9.68 -2.87
C VAL A 179 -5.87 10.95 -3.72
N GLY A 180 -4.76 11.69 -3.76
CA GLY A 180 -4.52 12.72 -4.77
C GLY A 180 -5.18 14.09 -4.53
N GLY A 181 -5.94 14.30 -3.46
CA GLY A 181 -6.56 15.60 -3.19
C GLY A 181 -7.19 15.73 -1.79
N ASP A 182 -7.67 16.93 -1.53
CA ASP A 182 -8.27 17.36 -0.26
C ASP A 182 -9.76 17.01 -0.26
N LEU A 183 -10.26 16.44 0.84
CA LEU A 183 -11.65 15.98 0.91
C LEU A 183 -12.59 17.11 1.34
N VAL A 184 -13.68 17.31 0.58
CA VAL A 184 -14.80 18.20 0.94
C VAL A 184 -15.81 17.38 1.72
N VAL A 185 -15.81 17.47 3.04
CA VAL A 185 -16.97 17.01 3.81
C VAL A 185 -18.03 18.11 3.68
N HIS A 186 -19.16 17.78 3.06
CA HIS A 186 -20.28 18.69 2.94
C HIS A 186 -20.88 18.95 4.31
N SER A 187 -20.79 20.21 4.74
CA SER A 187 -21.28 20.63 6.04
C SER A 187 -22.72 21.13 5.97
N ASP A 188 -23.46 21.04 7.07
CA ASP A 188 -24.76 21.71 7.18
C ASP A 188 -24.67 23.23 6.96
N TYR A 189 -23.47 23.80 7.09
CA TYR A 189 -23.17 25.22 6.95
C TYR A 189 -22.72 25.62 5.54
N ASP A 190 -22.62 24.68 4.59
CA ASP A 190 -22.08 24.94 3.25
C ASP A 190 -22.86 26.04 2.49
N ALA A 191 -24.15 26.19 2.76
CA ALA A 191 -25.00 27.23 2.20
C ALA A 191 -24.56 28.65 2.63
N ASP A 192 -23.91 28.78 3.79
CA ASP A 192 -23.50 30.05 4.39
C ASP A 192 -22.15 30.56 3.85
N VAL A 193 -21.42 29.75 3.06
CA VAL A 193 -20.00 29.99 2.75
C VAL A 193 -19.70 30.20 1.26
N GLY A 194 -20.65 29.91 0.37
CA GLY A 194 -20.46 30.00 -1.08
C GLY A 194 -19.43 29.01 -1.66
N PRO A 195 -19.02 29.17 -2.94
CA PRO A 195 -18.13 28.22 -3.63
C PRO A 195 -16.68 28.25 -3.09
N ARG A 196 -16.15 27.09 -2.69
CA ARG A 196 -14.83 26.98 -2.04
C ARG A 196 -13.69 26.66 -3.02
N PRO A 197 -12.58 27.41 -2.99
CA PRO A 197 -11.31 26.92 -3.52
C PRO A 197 -10.83 25.72 -2.68
N ASN A 198 -10.36 24.66 -3.34
CA ASN A 198 -9.58 23.56 -2.75
C ASN A 198 -10.27 22.62 -1.75
N GLY A 199 -11.60 22.61 -1.65
CA GLY A 199 -12.29 21.47 -1.06
C GLY A 199 -12.08 21.25 0.44
N ARG A 200 -12.13 22.32 1.24
CA ARG A 200 -11.99 22.26 2.70
C ARG A 200 -13.33 21.98 3.37
N MET A 201 -13.33 21.17 4.44
CA MET A 201 -14.46 20.99 5.34
C MET A 201 -14.74 22.33 6.05
N VAL A 202 -16.01 22.73 6.03
CA VAL A 202 -16.49 23.87 6.82
C VAL A 202 -16.90 23.33 8.17
N LEU A 203 -16.35 23.93 9.22
CA LEU A 203 -16.64 23.60 10.60
C LEU A 203 -17.12 24.85 11.31
N ARG A 204 -17.85 24.65 12.40
CA ARG A 204 -18.28 25.74 13.26
C ARG A 204 -17.57 25.63 14.60
N ASP A 205 -16.96 26.72 15.05
CA ASP A 205 -16.44 26.78 16.41
C ASP A 205 -17.57 27.06 17.42
N ARG A 206 -17.25 26.97 18.72
CA ARG A 206 -18.23 27.20 19.80
C ARG A 206 -18.79 28.63 19.82
N GLN A 207 -18.08 29.60 19.25
CA GLN A 207 -18.56 30.98 19.10
C GLN A 207 -19.40 31.16 17.84
N ARG A 208 -19.80 30.05 17.22
CA ARG A 208 -20.64 29.99 16.03
C ARG A 208 -19.95 30.52 14.77
N ARG A 209 -18.63 30.68 14.77
CA ARG A 209 -17.87 31.18 13.61
C ARG A 209 -17.48 30.05 12.67
N LEU A 210 -17.53 30.34 11.38
CA LEU A 210 -17.20 29.39 10.31
C LEU A 210 -15.68 29.27 10.13
N ARG A 211 -15.21 28.03 10.02
CA ARG A 211 -13.80 27.66 9.93
C ARG A 211 -13.56 26.71 8.75
N LEU A 212 -12.46 26.89 8.03
CA LEU A 212 -12.08 26.04 6.90
C LEU A 212 -10.87 25.18 7.25
N THR A 213 -11.06 23.86 7.22
CA THR A 213 -10.03 22.87 7.53
C THR A 213 -9.94 21.80 6.46
N GLN A 214 -8.73 21.45 6.07
CA GLN A 214 -8.49 20.35 5.16
C GLN A 214 -8.56 19.01 5.92
N VAL A 215 -9.25 18.01 5.36
CA VAL A 215 -9.32 16.67 5.96
C VAL A 215 -8.64 15.67 5.06
N ARG A 216 -7.83 14.79 5.65
CA ARG A 216 -7.19 13.69 4.94
C ARG A 216 -7.35 12.39 5.71
N PHE A 217 -7.94 11.39 5.06
CA PHE A 217 -8.10 10.05 5.63
C PHE A 217 -6.91 9.14 5.29
N ILE A 218 -6.36 8.50 6.31
CA ILE A 218 -5.25 7.54 6.23
C ILE A 218 -5.72 6.22 6.82
N ASP A 219 -5.83 5.20 5.97
CA ASP A 219 -6.02 3.83 6.44
C ASP A 219 -4.66 3.20 6.74
N THR A 220 -4.42 2.91 8.01
CA THR A 220 -3.17 2.29 8.44
C THR A 220 -3.06 0.82 8.06
N LEU A 221 -4.17 0.12 7.78
CA LEU A 221 -4.14 -1.26 7.29
C LEU A 221 -3.39 -1.36 5.96
N LEU A 222 -3.59 -0.38 5.07
CA LEU A 222 -2.91 -0.27 3.78
C LEU A 222 -1.41 0.05 3.89
N LEU A 223 -0.99 0.47 5.10
CA LEU A 223 0.38 0.82 5.46
C LEU A 223 1.04 -0.25 6.34
N THR A 224 0.35 -1.36 6.59
CA THR A 224 0.82 -2.45 7.46
C THR A 224 1.37 -3.61 6.62
N PRO A 225 2.57 -4.14 6.92
CA PRO A 225 3.10 -5.34 6.25
C PRO A 225 2.10 -6.50 6.29
N GLY A 226 1.87 -7.15 5.15
CA GLY A 226 0.88 -8.22 5.02
C GLY A 226 -0.58 -7.82 5.32
N ARG A 227 -0.88 -6.53 5.50
CA ARG A 227 -2.16 -6.03 6.04
C ARG A 227 -2.57 -6.73 7.33
N ALA A 228 -1.60 -6.94 8.21
CA ALA A 228 -1.86 -7.50 9.53
C ALA A 228 -2.86 -6.63 10.30
N GLY A 229 -3.68 -7.26 11.14
CA GLY A 229 -4.68 -6.57 11.95
C GLY A 229 -4.06 -5.72 13.06
N LEU A 230 -4.91 -4.91 13.70
CA LEU A 230 -4.50 -3.90 14.67
C LEU A 230 -3.70 -4.46 15.85
N ALA A 231 -4.01 -5.68 16.33
CA ALA A 231 -3.26 -6.33 17.41
C ALA A 231 -1.77 -6.51 17.06
N VAL A 232 -1.50 -7.05 15.87
CA VAL A 232 -0.13 -7.23 15.36
C VAL A 232 0.57 -5.88 15.18
N THR A 233 -0.16 -4.89 14.67
CA THR A 233 0.35 -3.51 14.53
C THR A 233 0.71 -2.90 15.88
N GLY A 234 -0.12 -3.11 16.90
CA GLY A 234 0.12 -2.67 18.27
C GLY A 234 1.38 -3.28 18.86
N GLU A 235 1.55 -4.60 18.74
CA GLU A 235 2.78 -5.29 19.15
C GLU A 235 4.03 -4.72 18.46
N MET A 236 3.96 -4.46 17.14
CA MET A 236 5.07 -3.90 16.35
C MET A 236 5.54 -2.51 16.81
N ILE A 237 4.68 -1.75 17.50
CA ILE A 237 5.01 -0.43 18.04
C ILE A 237 5.16 -0.43 19.56
N GLY A 238 5.14 -1.61 20.20
CA GLY A 238 5.23 -1.73 21.66
C GLY A 238 3.98 -1.25 22.40
N LEU A 239 2.85 -1.18 21.71
CA LEU A 239 1.57 -0.72 22.24
C LEU A 239 0.51 -1.82 22.03
N PRO A 240 0.58 -2.94 22.80
CA PRO A 240 -0.28 -4.09 22.56
C PRO A 240 -1.76 -3.71 22.71
N LYS A 241 -2.60 -4.37 21.90
CA LYS A 241 -4.04 -4.24 22.03
C LYS A 241 -4.50 -4.82 23.38
N LEU A 242 -5.57 -4.25 23.94
CA LEU A 242 -6.20 -4.81 25.14
C LEU A 242 -7.15 -5.95 24.74
N GLU A 243 -7.12 -7.04 25.48
CA GLU A 243 -8.03 -8.16 25.27
C GLU A 243 -9.34 -7.97 26.04
N LEU A 244 -10.43 -8.50 25.49
CA LEU A 244 -11.69 -8.58 26.21
C LEU A 244 -11.58 -9.63 27.34
N PRO A 245 -12.16 -9.38 28.52
CA PRO A 245 -12.21 -10.41 29.57
C PRO A 245 -13.00 -11.64 29.07
N GLU A 246 -12.63 -12.84 29.50
CA GLU A 246 -13.21 -14.13 29.03
C GLU A 246 -14.74 -14.21 29.12
N SER A 247 -15.37 -13.44 30.00
CA SER A 247 -16.82 -13.37 30.19
C SER A 247 -17.57 -12.53 29.16
N TYR A 248 -16.85 -11.89 28.23
CA TYR A 248 -17.42 -11.01 27.20
C TYR A 248 -16.97 -11.42 25.81
N ASP A 249 -17.91 -11.38 24.87
CA ASP A 249 -17.66 -11.60 23.45
C ASP A 249 -17.87 -10.31 22.65
N LYS A 250 -17.23 -10.21 21.48
CA LYS A 250 -17.38 -9.06 20.56
C LYS A 250 -18.82 -8.86 20.07
N SER A 251 -19.66 -9.88 20.11
CA SER A 251 -21.09 -9.78 19.81
C SER A 251 -21.93 -9.19 20.97
N GLU A 252 -21.36 -9.05 22.17
CA GLU A 252 -22.05 -8.58 23.39
C GLU A 252 -21.47 -7.27 23.94
N MET A 253 -20.94 -6.38 23.08
CA MET A 253 -20.29 -5.13 23.52
C MET A 253 -21.18 -4.22 24.38
N ARG A 254 -22.51 -4.26 24.23
CA ARG A 254 -23.45 -3.52 25.07
C ARG A 254 -23.46 -4.02 26.52
N LYS A 255 -23.30 -5.33 26.71
CA LYS A 255 -23.19 -5.96 28.02
C LYS A 255 -21.88 -5.51 28.69
N PHE A 256 -20.78 -5.54 27.93
CA PHE A 256 -19.47 -5.10 28.41
C PHE A 256 -19.46 -3.62 28.83
N LEU A 257 -20.02 -2.73 28.00
CA LEU A 257 -20.15 -1.31 28.33
C LEU A 257 -20.98 -1.07 29.60
N ARG A 258 -22.09 -1.82 29.79
CA ARG A 258 -22.97 -1.65 30.95
C ARG A 258 -22.32 -2.14 32.25
N GLU A 259 -21.65 -3.29 32.19
CA GLU A 259 -21.13 -3.97 33.39
C GLU A 259 -19.73 -3.50 33.77
N GLN A 260 -18.89 -3.13 32.79
CA GLN A 260 -17.51 -2.68 33.00
C GLN A 260 -17.18 -1.46 32.11
N PRO A 261 -17.81 -0.30 32.34
CA PRO A 261 -17.66 0.87 31.49
C PRO A 261 -16.23 1.38 31.39
N GLU A 262 -15.46 1.38 32.48
CA GLU A 262 -14.05 1.83 32.46
C GLU A 262 -13.14 0.90 31.64
N ALA A 263 -13.36 -0.42 31.74
CA ALA A 263 -12.61 -1.40 30.95
C ALA A 263 -12.96 -1.31 29.46
N PHE A 264 -14.25 -1.09 29.14
CA PHE A 264 -14.71 -0.82 27.79
C PHE A 264 -14.06 0.44 27.21
N GLU A 265 -14.06 1.53 27.98
CA GLU A 265 -13.43 2.80 27.59
C GLU A 265 -11.94 2.63 27.31
N ALA A 266 -11.21 1.93 28.19
CA ALA A 266 -9.79 1.65 27.99
C ALA A 266 -9.54 0.79 26.74
N TYR A 267 -10.31 -0.28 26.55
CA TYR A 267 -10.25 -1.16 25.39
C TYR A 267 -10.42 -0.39 24.08
N ALA A 268 -11.51 0.36 23.96
CA ALA A 268 -11.83 1.04 22.72
C ALA A 268 -10.92 2.25 22.45
N LEU A 269 -10.46 2.94 23.50
CA LEU A 269 -9.49 4.02 23.36
C LEU A 269 -8.12 3.51 22.88
N ARG A 270 -7.70 2.32 23.33
CA ARG A 270 -6.42 1.71 22.92
C ARG A 270 -6.40 1.45 21.41
N ASP A 271 -7.50 1.02 20.81
CA ASP A 271 -7.55 0.77 19.37
C ASP A 271 -7.32 2.05 18.55
N ALA A 272 -7.99 3.14 18.91
CA ALA A 272 -7.75 4.46 18.33
C ALA A 272 -6.30 4.95 18.58
N GLU A 273 -5.78 4.75 19.80
CA GLU A 273 -4.39 5.11 20.14
C GLU A 273 -3.38 4.39 19.24
N ILE A 274 -3.49 3.06 19.07
CA ILE A 274 -2.61 2.27 18.20
C ILE A 274 -2.65 2.81 16.77
N ALA A 275 -3.84 3.11 16.24
CA ALA A 275 -3.99 3.58 14.86
C ALA A 275 -3.25 4.89 14.60
N VAL A 276 -3.40 5.92 15.44
CA VAL A 276 -2.68 7.19 15.25
C VAL A 276 -1.18 7.06 15.51
N MET A 277 -0.78 6.32 16.55
CA MET A 277 0.62 6.17 16.90
C MET A 277 1.38 5.38 15.83
N TYR A 278 0.78 4.33 15.27
CA TYR A 278 1.33 3.63 14.12
C TYR A 278 1.39 4.53 12.88
N GLY A 279 0.32 5.27 12.59
CA GLY A 279 0.28 6.23 11.48
C GLY A 279 1.39 7.28 11.55
N LEU A 280 1.65 7.82 12.75
CA LEU A 280 2.76 8.74 13.03
C LEU A 280 4.13 8.07 12.85
N LYS A 281 4.30 6.84 13.34
CA LYS A 281 5.52 6.06 13.11
C LYS A 281 5.78 5.83 11.63
N MET A 282 4.74 5.56 10.85
CA MET A 282 4.84 5.43 9.38
C MET A 282 5.22 6.75 8.71
N GLN A 283 4.70 7.89 9.15
CA GLN A 283 5.13 9.19 8.63
C GLN A 283 6.59 9.47 8.92
N ARG A 284 7.04 9.16 10.15
CA ARG A 284 8.42 9.29 10.56
C ARG A 284 9.33 8.41 9.71
N PHE A 285 8.99 7.14 9.54
CA PHE A 285 9.70 6.23 8.64
C PHE A 285 9.80 6.81 7.23
N VAL A 286 8.69 7.26 6.63
CA VAL A 286 8.70 7.83 5.27
C VAL A 286 9.57 9.07 5.15
N ARG A 287 9.61 9.94 6.17
CA ARG A 287 10.44 11.14 6.18
C ARG A 287 11.91 10.83 6.43
N ASP A 288 12.21 10.16 7.54
CA ASP A 288 13.57 9.96 8.05
C ASP A 288 14.32 8.88 7.25
N GLU A 289 13.64 7.78 6.90
CA GLU A 289 14.27 6.63 6.22
C GLU A 289 14.27 6.74 4.69
N LEU A 290 13.20 7.30 4.14
CA LEU A 290 12.98 7.33 2.69
C LEU A 290 13.16 8.72 2.07
N GLY A 291 13.38 9.76 2.89
CA GLY A 291 13.57 11.13 2.42
C GLY A 291 12.32 11.74 1.76
N MET A 292 11.13 11.21 2.06
CA MET A 292 9.88 11.62 1.43
C MET A 292 9.02 12.47 2.37
N ARG A 293 8.57 13.64 1.89
CA ARG A 293 7.75 14.56 2.71
C ARG A 293 6.32 14.10 2.97
N ARG A 294 5.75 13.27 2.08
CA ARG A 294 4.32 12.90 2.14
C ARG A 294 4.16 11.39 2.19
N LEU A 295 3.50 10.90 3.25
CA LEU A 295 3.04 9.51 3.37
C LEU A 295 2.11 9.15 2.21
N PRO A 296 2.47 8.17 1.35
CA PRO A 296 1.58 7.63 0.32
C PRO A 296 0.42 6.86 0.93
N PRO A 297 -0.68 6.60 0.19
CA PRO A 297 -1.87 5.94 0.72
C PRO A 297 -1.71 4.43 0.95
N THR A 298 -0.68 3.78 0.41
CA THR A 298 -0.42 2.33 0.54
C THR A 298 1.07 2.06 0.56
N LEU A 299 1.50 0.94 1.16
CA LEU A 299 2.89 0.45 1.02
C LEU A 299 3.29 0.23 -0.44
N GLY A 300 2.35 -0.25 -1.27
CA GLY A 300 2.60 -0.39 -2.70
C GLY A 300 2.90 0.93 -3.41
N ALA A 301 2.18 1.99 -3.09
CA ALA A 301 2.43 3.32 -3.64
C ALA A 301 3.76 3.90 -3.12
N LEU A 302 4.11 3.62 -1.86
CA LEU A 302 5.39 3.95 -1.27
C LEU A 302 6.55 3.26 -1.99
N ALA A 303 6.44 1.95 -2.21
CA ALA A 303 7.41 1.16 -2.95
C ALA A 303 7.59 1.67 -4.39
N ALA A 304 6.49 1.98 -5.10
CA ALA A 304 6.57 2.53 -6.45
C ALA A 304 7.30 3.88 -6.50
N ARG A 305 7.03 4.75 -5.51
CA ARG A 305 7.67 6.06 -5.42
C ARG A 305 9.15 5.95 -5.09
N LEU A 306 9.51 5.09 -4.13
CA LEU A 306 10.90 4.85 -3.74
C LEU A 306 11.70 4.26 -4.90
N CYS A 307 11.15 3.23 -5.53
CA CYS A 307 11.76 2.61 -6.70
C CYS A 307 12.00 3.66 -7.79
N ARG A 308 10.97 4.43 -8.18
CA ARG A 308 11.16 5.51 -9.17
C ARG A 308 12.25 6.51 -8.77
N GLN A 309 12.29 6.94 -7.51
CA GLN A 309 13.33 7.87 -7.03
C GLN A 309 14.75 7.28 -7.11
N LEU A 310 14.90 5.98 -6.88
CA LEU A 310 16.20 5.29 -6.95
C LEU A 310 16.60 4.89 -8.38
N LEU A 311 15.66 4.88 -9.32
CA LEU A 311 15.91 4.62 -10.74
C LEU A 311 16.29 5.88 -11.52
N ASP A 312 15.99 7.06 -10.98
CA ASP A 312 16.23 8.36 -11.61
C ASP A 312 17.61 8.92 -11.17
N VAL A 313 18.65 8.10 -11.35
CA VAL A 313 20.02 8.40 -10.88
C VAL A 313 20.72 9.42 -11.78
N ASP A 314 20.36 9.43 -13.06
CA ASP A 314 20.83 10.35 -14.10
C ASP A 314 19.65 10.92 -14.88
N ASP A 315 19.79 12.13 -15.45
CA ASP A 315 18.68 12.83 -16.09
C ASP A 315 18.05 11.98 -17.21
N GLY A 316 16.79 11.60 -17.02
CA GLY A 316 16.01 10.76 -17.93
C GLY A 316 16.35 9.26 -17.91
N GLY A 317 17.11 8.77 -16.93
CA GLY A 317 17.44 7.34 -16.80
C GLY A 317 16.19 6.46 -16.67
N PHE A 318 15.23 6.91 -15.86
CA PHE A 318 13.94 6.25 -15.72
C PHE A 318 13.15 6.25 -17.04
N GLU A 319 13.04 7.41 -17.71
CA GLU A 319 12.35 7.54 -19.00
C GLU A 319 12.94 6.62 -20.07
N ARG A 320 14.27 6.56 -20.20
CA ARG A 320 14.94 5.68 -21.16
C ARG A 320 14.68 4.20 -20.84
N ALA A 321 14.89 3.78 -19.60
CA ALA A 321 14.70 2.39 -19.18
C ALA A 321 13.24 1.93 -19.36
N PHE A 322 12.26 2.79 -19.08
CA PHE A 322 10.84 2.46 -19.21
C PHE A 322 10.27 2.75 -20.60
N GLY A 323 11.09 3.26 -21.53
CA GLY A 323 10.63 3.69 -22.85
C GLY A 323 9.46 4.67 -22.74
N ILE A 324 9.62 5.73 -21.95
CA ILE A 324 8.61 6.76 -21.71
C ILE A 324 9.10 8.09 -22.29
N GLU A 325 8.22 8.82 -22.97
CA GLU A 325 8.50 10.17 -23.45
C GLU A 325 7.55 11.21 -22.84
N ARG A 326 8.01 12.46 -22.81
CA ARG A 326 7.24 13.63 -22.36
C ARG A 326 6.57 14.26 -23.58
N GLY A 327 5.38 14.84 -23.40
CA GLY A 327 4.72 15.63 -24.45
C GLY A 327 3.48 14.97 -25.06
N HIS A 328 3.04 13.82 -24.54
CA HIS A 328 1.71 13.30 -24.87
C HIS A 328 0.65 14.30 -24.41
N ARG A 329 -0.40 14.48 -25.21
CA ARG A 329 -1.55 15.31 -24.82
C ARG A 329 -2.68 14.38 -24.38
N LYS A 330 -2.97 14.35 -23.08
CA LYS A 330 -4.18 13.71 -22.57
C LYS A 330 -5.29 14.75 -22.43
N THR A 331 -6.35 14.54 -23.20
CA THR A 331 -7.59 15.31 -23.07
C THR A 331 -8.46 14.63 -22.02
N TYR A 332 -8.80 15.35 -20.96
CA TYR A 332 -9.73 14.88 -19.96
C TYR A 332 -10.92 15.83 -19.86
N TRP A 333 -12.07 15.26 -19.58
CA TRP A 333 -13.26 16.03 -19.24
C TRP A 333 -13.11 16.53 -17.81
N ASN A 334 -13.01 17.85 -17.62
CA ASN A 334 -13.05 18.43 -16.29
C ASN A 334 -14.50 18.73 -15.95
N GLU A 335 -15.12 17.86 -15.14
CA GLU A 335 -16.51 18.01 -14.70
C GLU A 335 -16.74 19.35 -13.98
N ARG A 336 -15.76 19.82 -13.20
CA ARG A 336 -15.83 21.09 -12.46
C ARG A 336 -15.81 22.32 -13.37
N GLN A 337 -15.18 22.23 -14.55
CA GLN A 337 -15.12 23.33 -15.53
C GLN A 337 -16.06 23.12 -16.72
N GLY A 338 -16.81 22.00 -16.77
CA GLY A 338 -17.71 21.66 -17.87
C GLY A 338 -17.04 21.59 -19.25
N ARG A 339 -15.71 21.42 -19.31
CA ARG A 339 -14.94 21.49 -20.57
C ARG A 339 -13.84 20.43 -20.65
N LYS A 340 -13.48 20.08 -21.88
CA LYS A 340 -12.26 19.32 -22.16
C LYS A 340 -11.05 20.20 -21.86
N ILE A 341 -10.13 19.68 -21.07
CA ILE A 341 -8.82 20.30 -20.88
C ILE A 341 -7.73 19.33 -21.31
N VAL A 342 -6.70 19.88 -21.94
CA VAL A 342 -5.56 19.14 -22.47
C VAL A 342 -4.41 19.35 -21.51
N MET A 343 -3.88 18.25 -20.97
CA MET A 343 -2.66 18.27 -20.18
C MET A 343 -1.52 17.58 -20.93
N ASN A 344 -0.33 18.13 -20.74
CA ASN A 344 0.90 17.41 -21.02
C ASN A 344 0.97 16.19 -20.09
N ALA A 345 1.20 15.04 -20.67
CA ALA A 345 1.30 13.75 -20.03
C ALA A 345 2.60 13.06 -20.47
N THR A 346 3.00 12.10 -19.66
CA THR A 346 4.01 11.10 -20.02
C THR A 346 3.32 9.83 -20.49
N GLY A 347 3.93 9.14 -21.44
CA GLY A 347 3.39 7.94 -22.07
C GLY A 347 4.51 7.08 -22.67
N PRO A 348 4.20 5.84 -23.07
CA PRO A 348 5.17 4.98 -23.72
C PRO A 348 5.59 5.59 -25.06
N THR A 349 6.86 5.42 -25.43
CA THR A 349 7.35 5.75 -26.77
C THR A 349 6.66 4.85 -27.80
N ALA A 350 6.57 5.32 -29.05
CA ALA A 350 5.99 4.52 -30.14
C ALA A 350 6.68 3.14 -30.31
N PHE A 351 8.00 3.07 -30.08
CA PHE A 351 8.77 1.82 -30.14
C PHE A 351 8.38 0.84 -29.03
N ARG A 352 8.19 1.33 -27.80
CA ARG A 352 7.69 0.50 -26.71
C ARG A 352 6.24 0.07 -26.96
N GLU A 353 5.38 1.03 -27.31
CA GLU A 353 3.92 0.85 -27.48
C GLU A 353 3.59 -0.19 -28.56
N ARG A 354 4.36 -0.22 -29.65
CA ARG A 354 4.16 -1.10 -30.82
C ARG A 354 3.90 -2.57 -30.45
N HIS A 355 4.59 -3.09 -29.43
CA HIS A 355 4.48 -4.51 -29.07
C HIS A 355 3.83 -4.77 -27.70
N GLU A 356 3.36 -3.74 -26.99
CA GLU A 356 2.87 -3.90 -25.60
C GLU A 356 1.74 -4.92 -25.45
N ASN A 357 0.78 -4.95 -26.39
CA ASN A 357 -0.34 -5.89 -26.33
C ASN A 357 0.16 -7.34 -26.39
N PHE A 358 1.06 -7.63 -27.35
CA PHE A 358 1.66 -8.96 -27.50
C PHE A 358 2.45 -9.37 -26.25
N VAL A 359 3.31 -8.49 -25.75
CA VAL A 359 4.13 -8.75 -24.55
C VAL A 359 3.25 -8.91 -23.30
N THR A 360 2.16 -8.15 -23.20
CA THR A 360 1.17 -8.29 -22.11
C THR A 360 0.52 -9.67 -22.11
N LYS A 361 0.32 -10.32 -23.27
CA LYS A 361 -0.18 -11.71 -23.33
C LYS A 361 0.83 -12.72 -22.80
N CYS A 362 2.12 -12.44 -22.91
CA CYS A 362 3.22 -13.24 -22.35
C CYS A 362 3.36 -13.08 -20.82
N TYR A 363 2.68 -12.08 -20.22
CA TYR A 363 2.68 -11.92 -18.77
C TYR A 363 1.76 -12.96 -18.11
N HIS A 364 2.36 -13.82 -17.29
CA HIS A 364 1.70 -14.86 -16.51
C HIS A 364 2.02 -14.70 -15.01
N GLY A 365 1.17 -15.24 -14.14
CA GLY A 365 1.41 -15.20 -12.68
C GLY A 365 2.45 -16.22 -12.24
N GLY A 366 2.51 -16.53 -10.95
CA GLY A 366 3.32 -17.66 -10.45
C GLY A 366 2.81 -19.02 -10.96
N ARG A 367 3.70 -20.03 -10.95
CA ARG A 367 3.35 -21.44 -11.22
C ARG A 367 2.67 -22.01 -9.97
N ASN A 368 1.41 -22.42 -10.07
CA ASN A 368 0.68 -23.01 -8.94
C ASN A 368 0.03 -24.32 -9.40
N GLU A 369 0.53 -25.44 -8.92
CA GLU A 369 0.04 -26.77 -9.28
C GLU A 369 0.07 -27.70 -8.06
N SER A 370 -0.87 -28.64 -8.02
CA SER A 370 -0.89 -29.73 -7.07
C SER A 370 -0.84 -31.03 -7.84
N PHE A 371 0.16 -31.86 -7.55
CA PHE A 371 0.41 -33.14 -8.23
C PHE A 371 -0.14 -34.33 -7.44
N ALA A 372 -0.54 -34.13 -6.19
CA ALA A 372 -1.16 -35.13 -5.33
C ALA A 372 -2.60 -34.74 -4.98
N LEU A 373 -3.49 -35.73 -4.93
CA LEU A 373 -4.88 -35.54 -4.50
C LEU A 373 -5.11 -36.28 -3.18
N GLY A 374 -5.55 -35.56 -2.15
CA GLY A 374 -5.79 -36.14 -0.83
C GLY A 374 -4.51 -36.28 0.02
N PRO A 375 -4.54 -37.11 1.08
CA PRO A 375 -3.38 -37.33 1.94
C PRO A 375 -2.20 -37.91 1.16
N THR A 376 -1.00 -37.41 1.43
CA THR A 376 0.24 -37.98 0.90
C THR A 376 0.62 -39.24 1.66
N ALA A 377 1.57 -40.02 1.10
CA ALA A 377 2.23 -41.07 1.88
C ALA A 377 2.98 -40.46 3.08
N ILE A 378 3.13 -41.24 4.14
CA ILE A 378 3.96 -40.84 5.27
C ILE A 378 5.42 -40.78 4.79
N SER A 379 5.99 -39.59 4.83
CA SER A 379 7.38 -39.30 4.45
C SER A 379 7.83 -38.02 5.17
N ASP A 380 9.13 -37.75 5.13
CA ASP A 380 9.67 -36.44 5.47
C ASP A 380 9.47 -35.52 4.27
N TRP A 381 8.73 -34.43 4.48
CA TRP A 381 8.36 -33.47 3.43
C TRP A 381 9.12 -32.16 3.65
N HIS A 382 9.85 -31.72 2.62
CA HIS A 382 10.64 -30.50 2.59
C HIS A 382 9.99 -29.45 1.68
N ASP A 383 9.83 -28.24 2.23
CA ASP A 383 9.33 -27.07 1.51
C ASP A 383 10.51 -26.17 1.15
N PHE A 384 10.89 -26.16 -0.13
CA PHE A 384 12.00 -25.36 -0.64
C PHE A 384 11.47 -24.13 -1.38
N ASP A 385 11.98 -22.95 -1.03
CA ASP A 385 11.54 -21.65 -1.55
C ASP A 385 12.72 -20.81 -2.04
N LEU A 386 12.58 -20.16 -3.19
CA LEU A 386 13.61 -19.28 -3.73
C LEU A 386 13.72 -18.00 -2.90
N LYS A 387 14.89 -17.81 -2.26
CA LYS A 387 15.19 -16.60 -1.49
C LYS A 387 14.96 -15.32 -2.31
N SER A 388 13.89 -14.59 -1.98
CA SER A 388 13.58 -13.28 -2.58
C SER A 388 13.37 -13.30 -4.10
N ALA A 389 12.71 -14.35 -4.62
CA ALA A 389 12.51 -14.64 -6.04
C ALA A 389 12.27 -13.41 -6.92
N TYR A 390 11.23 -12.63 -6.64
CA TYR A 390 10.88 -11.49 -7.49
C TYR A 390 11.90 -10.36 -7.45
N THR A 391 12.45 -10.02 -6.29
CA THR A 391 13.44 -8.94 -6.20
C THR A 391 14.79 -9.35 -6.78
N ALA A 392 15.18 -10.62 -6.67
CA ALA A 392 16.34 -11.16 -7.38
C ALA A 392 16.12 -11.10 -8.91
N SER A 393 14.96 -11.56 -9.40
CA SER A 393 14.62 -11.51 -10.82
C SER A 393 14.48 -10.08 -11.38
N MET A 394 14.13 -9.09 -10.55
CA MET A 394 14.17 -7.67 -10.95
C MET A 394 15.60 -7.22 -11.32
N VAL A 395 16.63 -7.75 -10.65
CA VAL A 395 18.05 -7.44 -10.96
C VAL A 395 18.45 -7.97 -12.34
N ASP A 396 17.77 -8.99 -12.85
CA ASP A 396 18.04 -9.57 -14.17
C ASP A 396 17.75 -8.62 -15.34
N ILE A 397 16.93 -7.59 -15.11
CA ILE A 397 16.51 -6.63 -16.13
C ILE A 397 17.62 -5.61 -16.39
N LEU A 398 18.17 -5.65 -17.61
CA LEU A 398 18.99 -4.56 -18.16
C LEU A 398 18.10 -3.53 -18.86
N THR A 399 18.63 -2.33 -19.10
CA THR A 399 17.95 -1.31 -19.91
C THR A 399 17.63 -1.88 -21.30
N PRO A 400 16.34 -1.98 -21.71
CA PRO A 400 15.98 -2.46 -23.04
C PRO A 400 16.20 -1.38 -24.11
N ASP A 401 16.64 -1.79 -25.29
CA ASP A 401 16.61 -0.97 -26.50
C ASP A 401 15.33 -1.27 -27.29
N TYR A 402 14.26 -0.57 -26.95
CA TYR A 402 12.96 -0.72 -27.61
C TYR A 402 13.00 -0.40 -29.12
N ALA A 403 13.90 0.47 -29.57
CA ALA A 403 14.00 0.87 -30.97
C ALA A 403 14.69 -0.20 -31.82
N ALA A 404 15.58 -0.99 -31.21
CA ALA A 404 16.27 -2.11 -31.84
C ALA A 404 15.49 -3.45 -31.76
N ALA A 405 14.22 -3.44 -31.32
CA ALA A 405 13.41 -4.65 -31.26
C ALA A 405 13.23 -5.28 -32.65
N TYR A 406 13.34 -6.61 -32.73
CA TYR A 406 13.23 -7.36 -33.99
C TYR A 406 12.49 -8.70 -33.79
N ASP A 407 11.90 -9.19 -34.87
CA ASP A 407 11.18 -10.46 -34.86
C ASP A 407 12.16 -11.62 -35.11
N SER A 408 11.98 -12.73 -34.40
CA SER A 408 12.73 -13.97 -34.64
C SER A 408 11.82 -15.19 -34.50
N LYS A 409 12.00 -16.16 -35.40
CA LYS A 409 11.37 -17.48 -35.32
C LYS A 409 12.35 -18.60 -34.97
N ASP A 410 13.63 -18.27 -34.83
CA ASP A 410 14.64 -19.24 -34.39
C ASP A 410 14.55 -19.43 -32.88
N PRO A 411 14.23 -20.65 -32.37
CA PRO A 411 14.18 -20.90 -30.94
C PRO A 411 15.50 -20.63 -30.22
N LEU A 412 16.64 -20.82 -30.89
CA LEU A 412 17.96 -20.60 -30.29
C LEU A 412 18.25 -19.12 -30.03
N ALA A 413 17.57 -18.20 -30.75
CA ALA A 413 17.68 -16.76 -30.51
C ALA A 413 17.08 -16.33 -29.14
N PHE A 414 16.31 -17.20 -28.48
CA PHE A 414 15.71 -16.95 -27.17
C PHE A 414 16.52 -17.54 -26.01
N VAL A 415 17.65 -18.21 -26.30
CA VAL A 415 18.51 -18.84 -25.29
C VAL A 415 19.52 -17.83 -24.71
N GLY A 416 19.74 -17.89 -23.40
CA GLY A 416 20.69 -17.03 -22.69
C GLY A 416 20.04 -15.80 -22.02
N HIS A 417 20.82 -14.72 -21.85
CA HIS A 417 20.32 -13.47 -21.27
C HIS A 417 19.66 -12.60 -22.34
N VAL A 418 18.42 -12.93 -22.71
CA VAL A 418 17.65 -12.24 -23.74
C VAL A 418 16.33 -11.71 -23.16
N CYS A 419 15.92 -10.49 -23.55
CA CYS A 419 14.56 -10.00 -23.33
C CYS A 419 13.69 -10.45 -24.51
N GLY A 420 13.13 -11.66 -24.43
CA GLY A 420 12.39 -12.28 -25.53
C GLY A 420 10.99 -12.72 -25.13
N PHE A 421 10.07 -12.64 -26.09
CA PHE A 421 8.66 -12.99 -25.93
C PHE A 421 8.18 -13.73 -27.17
N ALA A 422 7.44 -14.82 -27.01
CA ALA A 422 7.00 -15.62 -28.14
C ALA A 422 5.59 -16.18 -27.95
N TRP A 423 4.91 -16.41 -29.07
CA TRP A 423 3.75 -17.27 -29.18
C TRP A 423 4.15 -18.52 -29.96
N VAL A 424 4.06 -19.67 -29.32
CA VAL A 424 4.64 -20.92 -29.82
C VAL A 424 3.64 -22.06 -29.80
N ASP A 425 3.75 -22.96 -30.77
CA ASP A 425 3.29 -24.34 -30.69
C ASP A 425 4.42 -25.18 -30.08
N PHE A 426 4.09 -26.07 -29.15
CA PHE A 426 5.10 -26.87 -28.45
C PHE A 426 4.64 -28.29 -28.15
N GLU A 427 5.61 -29.21 -28.08
CA GLU A 427 5.40 -30.61 -27.71
C GLU A 427 6.63 -31.15 -26.95
N PHE A 428 6.44 -31.46 -25.66
CA PHE A 428 7.44 -32.08 -24.79
C PHE A 428 7.50 -33.60 -25.01
N PRO A 429 8.69 -34.22 -24.87
CA PRO A 429 8.82 -35.68 -24.85
C PRO A 429 7.97 -36.34 -23.76
N GLU A 430 7.55 -37.59 -23.98
CA GLU A 430 6.64 -38.28 -23.05
C GLU A 430 7.20 -38.42 -21.63
N GLY A 431 8.52 -38.53 -21.49
CA GLY A 431 9.23 -38.70 -20.22
C GLY A 431 9.40 -37.43 -19.38
N VAL A 432 9.01 -36.25 -19.88
CA VAL A 432 9.10 -35.00 -19.11
C VAL A 432 8.02 -35.01 -18.01
N ARG A 433 8.47 -35.16 -16.75
CA ARG A 433 7.61 -35.20 -15.56
C ARG A 433 6.87 -33.88 -15.32
N PHE A 434 7.58 -32.76 -15.49
CA PHE A 434 7.08 -31.42 -15.17
C PHE A 434 7.31 -30.47 -16.34
N PRO A 435 6.40 -30.41 -17.33
CA PRO A 435 6.48 -29.40 -18.39
C PRO A 435 6.53 -27.98 -17.79
N CYS A 436 7.19 -27.05 -18.49
CA CYS A 436 7.45 -25.71 -17.97
C CYS A 436 6.68 -24.59 -18.69
N LEU A 437 6.05 -24.86 -19.83
CA LEU A 437 5.35 -23.83 -20.61
C LEU A 437 3.92 -23.62 -20.09
N PRO A 438 3.57 -22.40 -19.62
CA PRO A 438 2.26 -22.13 -19.03
C PRO A 438 1.19 -21.95 -20.10
N VAL A 439 0.15 -22.77 -20.14
CA VAL A 439 -1.04 -22.59 -20.97
C VAL A 439 -2.17 -22.02 -20.12
N ARG A 440 -2.66 -20.84 -20.50
CA ARG A 440 -3.81 -20.22 -19.83
C ARG A 440 -5.11 -20.87 -20.30
N VAL A 441 -5.91 -21.33 -19.34
CA VAL A 441 -7.27 -21.82 -19.57
C VAL A 441 -8.22 -20.86 -18.87
N GLU A 442 -8.78 -19.92 -19.64
CA GLU A 442 -9.77 -18.91 -19.24
C GLU A 442 -9.81 -18.59 -17.74
N ASP A 443 -10.86 -19.04 -17.05
CA ASP A 443 -11.16 -18.83 -15.64
C ASP A 443 -10.48 -19.84 -14.70
N ARG A 444 -9.87 -20.90 -15.24
CA ARG A 444 -9.27 -22.01 -14.49
C ARG A 444 -7.78 -21.85 -14.19
N GLY A 445 -7.16 -20.77 -14.62
CA GLY A 445 -5.77 -20.43 -14.29
C GLY A 445 -4.74 -20.88 -15.32
N LEU A 446 -3.56 -21.28 -14.84
CA LEU A 446 -2.43 -21.73 -15.67
C LEU A 446 -2.26 -23.24 -15.53
N TYR A 447 -2.09 -23.93 -16.65
CA TYR A 447 -1.78 -25.35 -16.74
C TYR A 447 -0.42 -25.52 -17.42
N PHE A 448 0.30 -26.60 -17.14
CA PHE A 448 1.60 -26.88 -17.75
C PHE A 448 1.53 -28.22 -18.52
N PRO A 449 0.83 -28.26 -19.67
CA PRO A 449 0.64 -29.50 -20.41
C PRO A 449 1.90 -29.90 -21.18
N ARG A 450 1.95 -31.16 -21.65
CA ARG A 450 3.02 -31.63 -22.55
C ARG A 450 2.91 -31.08 -23.98
N ARG A 451 1.74 -30.65 -24.43
CA ARG A 451 1.53 -30.12 -25.78
C ARG A 451 0.49 -29.01 -25.76
N GLY A 452 0.72 -27.97 -26.56
CA GLY A 452 -0.26 -26.91 -26.72
C GLY A 452 0.28 -25.70 -27.45
N ARG A 453 -0.39 -24.57 -27.23
CA ARG A 453 0.02 -23.25 -27.71
C ARG A 453 0.09 -22.30 -26.54
N THR A 454 1.13 -21.47 -26.48
CA THR A 454 1.20 -20.45 -25.43
C THR A 454 2.00 -19.22 -25.79
N TYR A 455 1.70 -18.13 -25.09
CA TYR A 455 2.54 -16.95 -24.97
C TYR A 455 3.54 -17.18 -23.84
N CYS A 456 4.84 -17.03 -24.10
CA CYS A 456 5.88 -17.31 -23.12
C CYS A 456 7.06 -16.35 -23.27
N THR A 457 7.94 -16.40 -22.28
CA THR A 457 9.15 -15.57 -22.22
C THR A 457 10.40 -16.37 -22.58
N ALA A 458 11.48 -15.67 -22.94
CA ALA A 458 12.77 -16.28 -23.26
C ALA A 458 13.29 -17.26 -22.18
N PRO A 459 13.25 -16.94 -20.86
CA PRO A 459 13.64 -17.91 -19.82
C PRO A 459 12.85 -19.23 -19.88
N GLU A 460 11.54 -19.16 -20.15
CA GLU A 460 10.69 -20.35 -20.22
C GLU A 460 10.95 -21.17 -21.49
N LEU A 461 11.20 -20.50 -22.62
CA LEU A 461 11.61 -21.15 -23.87
C LEU A 461 12.97 -21.83 -23.76
N ALA A 462 13.94 -21.16 -23.14
CA ALA A 462 15.26 -21.71 -22.92
C ALA A 462 15.19 -23.01 -22.10
N LEU A 463 14.41 -23.02 -21.01
CA LEU A 463 14.16 -24.24 -20.24
C LEU A 463 13.41 -25.29 -21.06
N ALA A 464 12.39 -24.91 -21.83
CA ALA A 464 11.65 -25.86 -22.64
C ALA A 464 12.56 -26.58 -23.65
N LEU A 465 13.50 -25.85 -24.28
CA LEU A 465 14.52 -26.43 -25.15
C LEU A 465 15.48 -27.37 -24.39
N ASP A 466 15.92 -27.00 -23.17
CA ASP A 466 16.76 -27.85 -22.31
C ASP A 466 16.06 -29.18 -21.96
N LEU A 467 14.73 -29.13 -21.77
CA LEU A 467 13.88 -30.31 -21.54
C LEU A 467 13.56 -31.11 -22.82
N GLY A 468 14.17 -30.76 -23.96
CA GLY A 468 13.99 -31.45 -25.23
C GLY A 468 12.66 -31.18 -25.94
N CYS A 469 11.98 -30.07 -25.61
CA CYS A 469 10.71 -29.70 -26.24
C CYS A 469 10.90 -29.36 -27.73
N ALA A 470 10.04 -29.92 -28.58
CA ALA A 470 9.87 -29.42 -29.94
C ALA A 470 9.10 -28.10 -29.88
N ILE A 471 9.64 -27.03 -30.47
CA ILE A 471 9.08 -25.68 -30.45
C ILE A 471 8.97 -25.14 -31.87
N ASP A 472 7.79 -24.65 -32.23
CA ASP A 472 7.55 -23.89 -33.46
C ASP A 472 7.07 -22.48 -33.10
N ILE A 473 7.90 -21.48 -33.42
CA ILE A 473 7.63 -20.07 -33.08
C ILE A 473 6.75 -19.44 -34.16
N GLN A 474 5.49 -19.20 -33.82
CA GLN A 474 4.54 -18.53 -34.71
C GLN A 474 4.81 -17.03 -34.77
N ILE A 475 5.02 -16.41 -33.61
CA ILE A 475 5.39 -15.01 -33.43
C ILE A 475 6.48 -14.95 -32.37
N GLY A 476 7.60 -14.30 -32.65
CA GLY A 476 8.66 -14.12 -31.67
C GLY A 476 9.25 -12.72 -31.78
N LEU A 477 9.44 -12.09 -30.63
CA LEU A 477 9.95 -10.73 -30.48
C LEU A 477 11.15 -10.75 -29.54
N ILE A 478 12.24 -10.14 -29.96
CA ILE A 478 13.42 -9.90 -29.13
C ILE A 478 13.61 -8.40 -28.99
N VAL A 479 13.76 -7.94 -27.76
CA VAL A 479 14.18 -6.57 -27.43
C VAL A 479 15.62 -6.66 -26.93
N PRO A 480 16.62 -6.21 -27.70
CA PRO A 480 18.00 -6.23 -27.23
C PRO A 480 18.15 -5.48 -25.91
N TRP A 481 19.05 -5.94 -25.06
CA TRP A 481 19.57 -5.09 -24.00
C TRP A 481 20.47 -4.04 -24.63
N ALA A 482 20.40 -2.80 -24.13
CA ALA A 482 21.29 -1.74 -24.58
C ALA A 482 22.76 -2.16 -24.32
N PRO A 483 23.72 -1.90 -25.24
CA PRO A 483 25.12 -2.32 -25.11
C PRO A 483 25.79 -1.91 -23.78
N ASP A 484 25.46 -0.73 -23.25
CA ASP A 484 25.91 -0.21 -21.95
C ASP A 484 24.75 -0.13 -20.93
N GLY A 485 23.75 -0.99 -21.10
CA GLY A 485 22.52 -0.98 -20.31
C GLY A 485 22.77 -1.32 -18.85
N ALA A 486 22.54 -0.36 -17.95
CA ALA A 486 22.54 -0.63 -16.51
C ALA A 486 21.43 -1.64 -16.13
N ARG A 487 21.63 -2.36 -15.02
CA ARG A 487 20.57 -3.17 -14.41
C ARG A 487 19.55 -2.23 -13.79
N VAL A 488 18.38 -2.14 -14.41
CA VAL A 488 17.36 -1.13 -14.09
C VAL A 488 17.08 -1.14 -12.59
N PHE A 489 16.66 -2.27 -12.04
CA PHE A 489 16.21 -2.34 -10.64
C PHE A 489 17.31 -2.61 -9.61
N GLU A 490 18.57 -2.77 -10.03
CA GLU A 490 19.66 -3.10 -9.11
C GLU A 490 19.83 -2.08 -7.97
N PRO A 491 19.82 -0.75 -8.19
CA PRO A 491 19.93 0.24 -7.12
C PRO A 491 18.82 0.11 -6.08
N PHE A 492 17.57 -0.10 -6.52
CA PHE A 492 16.43 -0.31 -5.64
C PHE A 492 16.56 -1.59 -4.81
N VAL A 493 16.90 -2.71 -5.43
CA VAL A 493 17.01 -4.01 -4.74
C VAL A 493 18.15 -4.00 -3.73
N ARG A 494 19.30 -3.41 -4.07
CA ARG A 494 20.42 -3.22 -3.15
C ARG A 494 20.01 -2.41 -1.92
N ARG A 495 19.36 -1.25 -2.13
CA ARG A 495 18.87 -0.41 -1.04
C ARG A 495 17.89 -1.14 -0.11
N VAL A 496 16.97 -1.91 -0.68
CA VAL A 496 16.02 -2.72 0.11
C VAL A 496 16.75 -3.76 0.96
N ARG A 497 17.72 -4.48 0.39
CA ARG A 497 18.49 -5.50 1.12
C ARG A 497 19.34 -4.90 2.23
N GLU A 498 20.10 -3.85 1.91
CA GLU A 498 20.96 -3.12 2.85
C GLU A 498 20.17 -2.67 4.07
N ARG A 499 19.05 -1.94 3.86
CA ARG A 499 18.24 -1.44 4.97
C ARG A 499 17.54 -2.55 5.74
N ARG A 500 17.06 -3.60 5.07
CA ARG A 500 16.47 -4.75 5.76
C ARG A 500 17.48 -5.44 6.68
N LEU A 501 18.72 -5.66 6.21
CA LEU A 501 19.78 -6.25 7.02
C LEU A 501 20.17 -5.35 8.20
N HIS A 502 20.28 -4.04 7.96
CA HIS A 502 20.54 -3.06 9.01
C HIS A 502 19.50 -3.13 10.13
N PHE A 503 18.20 -3.06 9.81
CA PHE A 503 17.15 -3.13 10.82
C PHE A 503 17.03 -4.50 11.49
N LYS A 504 17.33 -5.57 10.76
CA LYS A 504 17.42 -6.92 11.34
C LYS A 504 18.52 -6.99 12.40
N ALA A 505 19.70 -6.42 12.13
CA ALA A 505 20.81 -6.39 13.08
C ALA A 505 20.49 -5.54 14.32
N LEU A 506 19.67 -4.49 14.17
CA LEU A 506 19.19 -3.66 15.27
C LEU A 506 18.00 -4.27 16.05
N GLY A 507 17.48 -5.43 15.64
CA GLY A 507 16.28 -6.02 16.25
C GLY A 507 14.99 -5.22 16.02
N GLN A 508 14.98 -4.30 15.04
CA GLN A 508 13.85 -3.44 14.72
C GLN A 508 12.89 -4.15 13.75
N LEU A 509 11.98 -4.94 14.32
CA LEU A 509 11.12 -5.87 13.57
C LEU A 509 10.15 -5.17 12.60
N LEU A 510 9.60 -4.02 12.97
CA LEU A 510 8.66 -3.31 12.09
C LEU A 510 9.36 -2.85 10.83
N GLU A 511 10.49 -2.16 10.98
CA GLU A 511 11.28 -1.59 9.90
C GLU A 511 11.83 -2.70 8.99
N GLU A 512 12.29 -3.82 9.56
CA GLU A 512 12.69 -5.01 8.79
C GLU A 512 11.55 -5.56 7.92
N LYS A 513 10.34 -5.70 8.48
CA LYS A 513 9.15 -6.14 7.75
C LYS A 513 8.69 -5.12 6.71
N LEU A 514 8.77 -3.83 7.00
CA LEU A 514 8.44 -2.75 6.06
C LEU A 514 9.35 -2.80 4.83
N TRP A 515 10.67 -2.90 5.02
CA TRP A 515 11.62 -3.02 3.92
C TRP A 515 11.40 -4.28 3.09
N LYS A 516 11.09 -5.42 3.73
CA LYS A 516 10.70 -6.65 3.02
C LYS A 516 9.47 -6.43 2.14
N GLU A 517 8.41 -5.84 2.69
CA GLU A 517 7.16 -5.59 1.96
C GLU A 517 7.34 -4.57 0.83
N ILE A 518 8.15 -3.53 1.05
CA ILE A 518 8.51 -2.52 0.02
C ILE A 518 9.15 -3.20 -1.19
N GLY A 519 10.11 -4.12 -0.97
CA GLY A 519 10.73 -4.89 -2.03
C GLY A 519 9.72 -5.67 -2.88
N ASN A 520 8.87 -6.47 -2.22
CA ASN A 520 7.87 -7.30 -2.89
C ASN A 520 6.80 -6.47 -3.61
N SER A 521 6.39 -5.36 -3.00
CA SER A 521 5.36 -4.46 -3.53
C SER A 521 5.78 -3.75 -4.82
N ALA A 522 7.08 -3.44 -4.99
CA ALA A 522 7.57 -2.77 -6.19
C ALA A 522 7.40 -3.62 -7.45
N TYR A 523 7.63 -4.94 -7.38
CA TYR A 523 7.33 -5.86 -8.47
C TYR A 523 5.84 -5.84 -8.82
N GLY A 524 4.94 -5.96 -7.84
CA GLY A 524 3.50 -5.96 -8.11
C GLY A 524 3.02 -4.68 -8.83
N LYS A 525 3.76 -3.59 -8.70
CA LYS A 525 3.50 -2.32 -9.39
C LYS A 525 3.94 -2.33 -10.85
N THR A 526 4.90 -3.17 -11.27
CA THR A 526 5.26 -3.31 -12.69
C THR A 526 4.17 -4.00 -13.50
N ALA A 527 3.37 -4.85 -12.86
CA ALA A 527 2.27 -5.58 -13.48
C ALA A 527 0.88 -4.91 -13.32
N GLN A 528 0.78 -3.82 -12.56
CA GLN A 528 -0.51 -3.21 -12.22
C GLN A 528 -1.21 -2.68 -13.48
N GLY A 529 -2.46 -3.07 -13.71
CA GLY A 529 -3.25 -2.59 -14.83
C GLY A 529 -2.93 -3.25 -16.17
N LEU A 530 -2.00 -4.21 -16.23
CA LEU A 530 -1.74 -5.00 -17.45
C LEU A 530 -2.87 -5.98 -17.78
N ARG A 531 -3.64 -6.40 -16.78
CA ARG A 531 -4.82 -7.23 -16.97
C ARG A 531 -6.08 -6.49 -16.59
N GLU A 532 -7.16 -6.88 -17.23
CA GLU A 532 -8.49 -6.38 -16.95
C GLU A 532 -8.91 -6.82 -15.54
N LYS A 533 -8.75 -5.90 -14.59
CA LYS A 533 -9.24 -6.06 -13.23
C LYS A 533 -10.12 -4.86 -12.92
N SER A 534 -11.42 -5.12 -12.76
CA SER A 534 -12.36 -4.12 -12.29
C SER A 534 -12.14 -3.89 -10.79
N VAL A 535 -12.01 -2.63 -10.40
CA VAL A 535 -12.02 -2.17 -9.02
C VAL A 535 -13.21 -1.24 -8.82
N PHE A 536 -13.83 -1.30 -7.65
CA PHE A 536 -14.90 -0.38 -7.32
C PHE A 536 -14.32 1.03 -7.17
N ASP A 537 -14.84 1.99 -7.93
CA ASP A 537 -14.52 3.40 -7.80
C ASP A 537 -15.62 4.05 -6.97
N ALA A 538 -15.28 4.45 -5.74
CA ALA A 538 -16.24 5.07 -4.83
C ALA A 538 -16.77 6.41 -5.35
N ARG A 539 -15.99 7.13 -6.16
CA ARG A 539 -16.37 8.44 -6.71
C ARG A 539 -17.46 8.33 -7.76
N THR A 540 -17.33 7.35 -8.64
CA THR A 540 -18.32 7.11 -9.70
C THR A 540 -19.38 6.06 -9.31
N ARG A 541 -19.22 5.42 -8.15
CA ARG A 541 -20.00 4.26 -7.67
C ARG A 541 -20.12 3.14 -8.70
N LYS A 542 -19.09 2.98 -9.53
CA LYS A 542 -19.05 2.03 -10.65
C LYS A 542 -17.77 1.20 -10.61
N GLY A 543 -17.81 0.03 -11.23
CA GLY A 543 -16.60 -0.70 -11.56
C GLY A 543 -15.77 0.09 -12.57
N LYS A 544 -14.49 0.31 -12.28
CA LYS A 544 -13.53 0.93 -13.17
C LYS A 544 -12.33 0.01 -13.32
N MET A 545 -11.75 0.00 -14.50
CA MET A 545 -10.49 -0.70 -14.75
C MET A 545 -9.39 -0.14 -13.85
N LEU A 546 -8.67 -1.04 -13.17
CA LEU A 546 -7.52 -0.67 -12.35
C LEU A 546 -6.48 0.03 -13.24
N PRO A 547 -6.15 1.31 -12.98
CA PRO A 547 -5.22 2.04 -13.82
C PRO A 547 -3.79 1.52 -13.66
N PRO A 548 -2.92 1.74 -14.67
CA PRO A 548 -1.50 1.46 -14.54
C PRO A 548 -0.87 2.27 -13.40
N SER A 549 0.09 1.67 -12.71
CA SER A 549 1.01 2.39 -11.82
C SER A 549 2.11 3.12 -12.60
N PRO A 550 2.84 4.07 -11.98
CA PRO A 550 4.01 4.71 -12.58
C PRO A 550 5.12 3.74 -13.03
N LEU A 551 5.16 2.52 -12.46
CA LEU A 551 6.15 1.50 -12.81
C LEU A 551 5.61 0.47 -13.82
N THR A 552 4.40 0.65 -14.36
CA THR A 552 3.79 -0.37 -15.22
C THR A 552 4.58 -0.54 -16.51
N ASN A 553 5.08 -1.76 -16.73
CA ASN A 553 5.85 -2.12 -17.90
C ASN A 553 5.68 -3.63 -18.19
N PRO A 554 5.00 -4.01 -19.29
CA PRO A 554 4.71 -5.41 -19.57
C PRO A 554 5.96 -6.24 -19.85
N TYR A 555 6.99 -5.66 -20.44
CA TYR A 555 8.27 -6.32 -20.71
C TYR A 555 8.94 -6.77 -19.40
N PHE A 556 8.98 -5.88 -18.41
CA PHE A 556 9.53 -6.18 -17.09
C PHE A 556 8.68 -7.19 -16.33
N ALA A 557 7.37 -6.97 -16.26
CA ALA A 557 6.46 -7.88 -15.54
C ALA A 557 6.48 -9.31 -16.11
N ALA A 558 6.43 -9.45 -17.44
CA ALA A 558 6.51 -10.75 -18.10
C ALA A 558 7.86 -11.41 -17.83
N HIS A 559 8.98 -10.71 -18.09
CA HIS A 559 10.33 -11.28 -17.90
C HIS A 559 10.60 -11.71 -16.45
N ILE A 560 10.28 -10.85 -15.47
CA ILE A 560 10.49 -11.14 -14.04
C ILE A 560 9.74 -12.42 -13.64
N THR A 561 8.46 -12.52 -13.99
CA THR A 561 7.65 -13.70 -13.62
C THR A 561 8.03 -14.95 -14.42
N GLY A 562 8.41 -14.78 -15.70
CA GLY A 562 8.91 -15.84 -16.55
C GLY A 562 10.20 -16.46 -16.04
N LEU A 563 11.14 -15.63 -15.59
CA LEU A 563 12.39 -16.10 -14.99
C LEU A 563 12.13 -16.91 -13.71
N VAL A 564 11.29 -16.41 -12.79
CA VAL A 564 10.94 -17.15 -11.57
C VAL A 564 10.31 -18.51 -11.90
N ARG A 565 9.37 -18.54 -12.85
CA ARG A 565 8.76 -19.81 -13.30
C ARG A 565 9.78 -20.74 -13.92
N ALA A 566 10.71 -20.23 -14.74
CA ALA A 566 11.76 -21.05 -15.34
C ALA A 566 12.69 -21.65 -14.28
N VAL A 567 13.14 -20.86 -13.29
CA VAL A 567 14.03 -21.35 -12.23
C VAL A 567 13.37 -22.46 -11.40
N VAL A 568 12.15 -22.23 -10.88
CA VAL A 568 11.47 -23.25 -10.06
C VAL A 568 11.17 -24.51 -10.88
N SER A 569 10.82 -24.34 -12.16
CA SER A 569 10.54 -25.47 -13.07
C SER A 569 11.79 -26.27 -13.42
N GLU A 570 12.95 -25.62 -13.57
CA GLU A 570 14.22 -26.30 -13.83
C GLU A 570 14.63 -27.18 -12.64
N ILE A 571 14.56 -26.63 -11.43
CA ILE A 571 14.88 -27.37 -10.20
C ILE A 571 13.93 -28.56 -10.06
N MET A 572 12.62 -28.35 -10.24
CA MET A 572 11.63 -29.44 -10.18
C MET A 572 11.87 -30.52 -11.22
N ALA A 573 12.19 -30.14 -12.46
CA ALA A 573 12.41 -31.08 -13.57
C ALA A 573 13.62 -31.99 -13.33
N ARG A 574 14.57 -31.55 -12.50
CA ARG A 574 15.80 -32.28 -12.15
C ARG A 574 15.69 -33.09 -10.86
N ILE A 575 14.55 -33.04 -10.16
CA ILE A 575 14.31 -33.89 -8.99
C ILE A 575 14.37 -35.37 -9.41
N PRO A 576 15.11 -36.22 -8.67
CA PRO A 576 15.27 -37.62 -9.02
C PRO A 576 13.93 -38.36 -9.22
N PRO A 577 13.84 -39.32 -10.17
CA PRO A 577 12.61 -40.06 -10.45
C PRO A 577 12.01 -40.80 -9.24
N HIS A 578 12.83 -41.19 -8.27
CA HIS A 578 12.38 -41.89 -7.05
C HIS A 578 11.78 -40.95 -5.99
N ARG A 579 11.92 -39.63 -6.16
CA ARG A 579 11.36 -38.61 -5.26
C ARG A 579 10.04 -38.06 -5.78
N THR A 580 9.16 -37.70 -4.86
CA THR A 580 7.81 -37.18 -5.07
C THR A 580 7.80 -35.67 -4.94
N VAL A 581 7.14 -34.99 -5.86
CA VAL A 581 6.78 -33.56 -5.73
C VAL A 581 5.27 -33.48 -5.52
N VAL A 582 4.84 -32.84 -4.45
CA VAL A 582 3.42 -32.77 -4.04
C VAL A 582 2.74 -31.56 -4.65
N SER A 583 3.42 -30.41 -4.62
CA SER A 583 2.87 -29.14 -5.09
C SER A 583 3.97 -28.13 -5.37
N VAL A 584 3.64 -27.13 -6.18
CA VAL A 584 4.45 -25.93 -6.41
C VAL A 584 3.57 -24.71 -6.21
N THR A 585 4.09 -23.70 -5.52
CA THR A 585 3.41 -22.42 -5.26
C THR A 585 4.37 -21.27 -5.55
N THR A 586 4.22 -20.67 -6.74
CA THR A 586 4.97 -19.53 -7.26
C THR A 586 6.48 -19.76 -7.44
N ASP A 587 7.21 -19.75 -6.33
CA ASP A 587 8.67 -19.78 -6.23
C ASP A 587 9.18 -20.85 -5.26
N GLY A 588 8.28 -21.66 -4.68
CA GLY A 588 8.63 -22.82 -3.87
C GLY A 588 7.85 -24.08 -4.24
N PHE A 589 8.37 -25.23 -3.83
CA PHE A 589 7.74 -26.54 -4.05
C PHE A 589 7.97 -27.49 -2.87
N LEU A 590 7.03 -28.41 -2.69
CA LEU A 590 7.01 -29.41 -1.63
C LEU A 590 7.42 -30.77 -2.20
N THR A 591 8.45 -31.40 -1.62
CA THR A 591 8.99 -32.68 -2.07
C THR A 591 9.50 -33.54 -0.92
N ASP A 592 9.65 -34.84 -1.13
CA ASP A 592 10.34 -35.75 -0.20
C ASP A 592 11.85 -35.91 -0.54
N ALA A 593 12.38 -35.12 -1.48
CA ALA A 593 13.81 -35.06 -1.78
C ALA A 593 14.58 -34.29 -0.71
N ASP A 594 15.76 -34.79 -0.37
CA ASP A 594 16.69 -34.10 0.53
C ASP A 594 17.38 -32.93 -0.22
N LEU A 595 17.90 -31.94 0.53
CA LEU A 595 18.51 -30.75 -0.07
C LEU A 595 19.73 -31.07 -0.96
N ASP A 596 20.50 -32.10 -0.62
CA ASP A 596 21.67 -32.55 -1.36
C ASP A 596 21.32 -33.33 -2.64
N GLU A 597 20.06 -33.74 -2.80
CA GLU A 597 19.54 -34.31 -4.05
C GLU A 597 19.01 -33.27 -5.04
N LEU A 598 18.92 -32.00 -4.64
CA LEU A 598 18.52 -30.93 -5.56
C LEU A 598 19.69 -30.56 -6.48
N ASP A 599 19.54 -30.83 -7.77
CA ASP A 599 20.48 -30.36 -8.78
C ASP A 599 20.24 -28.88 -9.13
N LEU A 600 21.08 -28.01 -8.55
CA LEU A 600 21.06 -26.56 -8.76
C LEU A 600 22.06 -26.09 -9.84
N THR A 601 22.64 -27.01 -10.63
CA THR A 601 23.64 -26.70 -11.66
C THR A 601 23.03 -26.27 -13.00
N GLY A 602 21.70 -26.23 -13.07
CA GLY A 602 20.96 -25.83 -14.27
C GLY A 602 21.19 -24.36 -14.66
N PRO A 603 21.16 -24.03 -15.97
CA PRO A 603 21.39 -22.66 -16.43
C PRO A 603 20.52 -21.58 -15.78
N MET A 604 19.24 -21.87 -15.49
CA MET A 604 18.34 -20.91 -14.84
C MET A 604 18.69 -20.72 -13.36
N ALA A 605 18.92 -21.81 -12.63
CA ALA A 605 19.31 -21.82 -11.23
C ALA A 605 20.66 -21.11 -11.02
N VAL A 606 21.66 -21.41 -11.85
CA VAL A 606 22.98 -20.76 -11.82
C VAL A 606 22.86 -19.25 -12.09
N ARG A 607 22.10 -18.85 -13.11
CA ARG A 607 21.86 -17.43 -13.39
C ARG A 607 21.16 -16.74 -12.22
N PHE A 608 20.14 -17.37 -11.64
CA PHE A 608 19.42 -16.83 -10.51
C PHE A 608 20.31 -16.67 -9.27
N GLN A 609 21.15 -17.67 -8.96
CA GLN A 609 22.13 -17.60 -7.88
C GLN A 609 23.13 -16.46 -8.11
N ALA A 610 23.62 -16.27 -9.33
CA ALA A 610 24.51 -15.16 -9.66
C ALA A 610 23.87 -13.78 -9.41
N LEU A 611 22.54 -13.64 -9.59
CA LEU A 611 21.81 -12.42 -9.24
C LEU A 611 21.76 -12.20 -7.73
N LEU A 612 21.58 -13.26 -6.95
CA LEU A 612 21.63 -13.21 -5.48
C LEU A 612 23.02 -12.82 -4.99
N ASP A 613 24.05 -13.50 -5.48
CA ASP A 613 25.45 -13.25 -5.10
C ASP A 613 25.87 -11.82 -5.46
N ARG A 614 25.38 -11.29 -6.58
CA ARG A 614 25.67 -9.91 -6.99
C ARG A 614 25.18 -8.88 -5.98
N VAL A 615 23.98 -9.07 -5.43
CA VAL A 615 23.44 -8.13 -4.44
C VAL A 615 23.91 -8.44 -3.02
N ASP A 616 24.29 -9.69 -2.72
CA ASP A 616 24.83 -10.10 -1.41
C ASP A 616 26.33 -9.71 -1.27
N GLY A 617 27.15 -9.94 -2.30
CA GLY A 617 28.58 -9.60 -2.31
C GLY A 617 28.87 -8.09 -2.28
N ALA A 618 27.96 -7.27 -2.81
CA ALA A 618 28.05 -5.82 -2.68
C ALA A 618 27.60 -5.30 -1.30
N ALA A 619 26.69 -6.00 -0.62
CA ALA A 619 26.25 -5.63 0.73
C ALA A 619 27.35 -5.89 1.79
N ALA A 620 28.22 -6.88 1.55
CA ALA A 620 29.38 -7.12 2.40
C ALA A 620 30.49 -6.06 2.24
N GLY A 621 30.62 -5.43 1.07
CA GLY A 621 31.64 -4.41 0.77
C GLY A 621 31.28 -2.98 1.19
N GLY A 622 30.07 -2.74 1.72
CA GLY A 622 29.60 -1.42 2.16
C GLY A 622 29.67 -1.19 3.67
N ALA A 623 30.23 -2.14 4.43
CA ALA A 623 30.36 -2.06 5.89
C ALA A 623 31.71 -1.49 6.37
N ASP A 624 32.58 -1.03 5.46
CA ASP A 624 33.86 -0.42 5.81
C ASP A 624 33.91 1.07 5.44
N HIS A 625 34.29 1.86 6.45
CA HIS A 625 34.68 3.29 6.45
C HIS A 625 33.58 4.36 6.45
N ALA A 626 33.02 4.64 7.63
CA ALA A 626 33.13 5.94 8.34
C ALA A 626 32.27 5.95 9.61
#